data_AF-A0A972L9P2-F1
#
_entry.id   AF-A0A972L9P2-F1
#
_cell.length_a   1.000
_cell.length_b   1.000
_cell.length_c   1.000
_cell.angle_alpha   90.00
_cell.angle_beta   90.00
_cell.angle_gamma   90.00
#
_symmetry.space_group_name_H-M   'P 1'
#
loop_
_entity.id
_entity.type
_entity.pdbx_description
1 polymer ?
#
loop_
_entity_poly.entity_id
_entity_poly.type
_entity_poly.pdbx_seq_one_letter_code
_entity_poly.pdbx_strand_id
1 'polypeptide(L)'
;MPINPAINNRPPPGRRPIPIHFAAVAANDAQRHTVEHFIHQQFARSYDADIRQFMPTLLAQRNTCGQLSAVVGIRSAANEKLFLENYLDQPVEHVITQRTGRTVTRNKVVEIGNLAVAHAGGAHWLIMALSVFLYAAEYEWAVFTAVPRLLSTFRKLGLNPEPLAIADKSRITDADQQWGSYYANNPIAVSIHIRRGVAALQAALLLEQFQHNTQQRYQSQQQLWNNAYAAGKSIETPPLQLALEEPYQTLHAGAL
;
A
#
# COMPACT_ATOMS: atom_id res chain seq x y z
N MET A 1 5.89 -7.90 -4.00
CA MET A 1 5.33 -9.11 -3.36
C MET A 1 3.83 -8.99 -3.32
N PRO A 2 3.11 -10.09 -3.22
CA PRO A 2 1.67 -10.06 -3.14
C PRO A 2 1.15 -9.43 -1.85
N ILE A 3 0.05 -8.70 -1.96
CA ILE A 3 -0.81 -8.24 -0.87
C ILE A 3 -1.99 -9.20 -0.71
N ASN A 4 -1.86 -10.09 0.25
CA ASN A 4 -3.05 -10.75 0.80
C ASN A 4 -2.93 -10.67 2.30
N PRO A 5 -3.91 -10.06 3.00
CA PRO A 5 -3.90 -10.01 4.44
C PRO A 5 -3.78 -11.41 4.96
N ALA A 6 -2.63 -11.69 5.56
CA ALA A 6 -2.47 -12.84 6.39
C ALA A 6 -3.13 -12.50 7.74
N ILE A 7 -4.24 -13.18 8.07
CA ILE A 7 -5.12 -12.88 9.21
C ILE A 7 -5.15 -14.06 10.17
N ASN A 8 -4.96 -13.80 11.47
CA ASN A 8 -5.24 -14.80 12.49
C ASN A 8 -6.77 -14.96 12.71
N ASN A 9 -7.27 -16.20 12.63
CA ASN A 9 -8.69 -16.53 12.75
C ASN A 9 -9.19 -16.77 14.20
N ARG A 10 -8.36 -16.64 15.24
CA ARG A 10 -8.83 -16.73 16.64
C ARG A 10 -9.20 -15.36 17.21
N PRO A 11 -10.46 -15.11 17.63
CA PRO A 11 -10.82 -13.86 18.28
C PRO A 11 -10.44 -13.91 19.77
N PRO A 12 -9.70 -12.92 20.32
CA PRO A 12 -9.79 -12.63 21.74
C PRO A 12 -11.14 -11.95 22.04
N PRO A 13 -11.82 -12.30 23.14
CA PRO A 13 -13.04 -11.60 23.56
C PRO A 13 -12.69 -10.20 24.11
N GLY A 14 -13.31 -9.15 23.58
CA GLY A 14 -13.16 -7.78 24.07
C GLY A 14 -13.31 -6.69 23.00
N ARG A 15 -13.53 -5.44 23.45
CA ARG A 15 -13.48 -4.24 22.60
C ARG A 15 -12.13 -4.20 21.88
N ARG A 16 -12.13 -4.19 20.54
CA ARG A 16 -10.89 -4.24 19.76
C ARG A 16 -10.15 -2.92 19.90
N PRO A 17 -8.87 -2.92 20.33
CA PRO A 17 -8.16 -1.67 20.55
C PRO A 17 -7.90 -1.00 19.20
N ILE A 18 -8.24 0.29 19.14
CA ILE A 18 -8.10 1.11 17.93
C ILE A 18 -6.60 1.38 17.72
N PRO A 19 -6.07 1.19 16.50
CA PRO A 19 -4.69 1.56 16.21
C PRO A 19 -4.52 3.07 16.30
N ILE A 20 -3.44 3.49 16.94
CA ILE A 20 -3.13 4.92 17.13
C ILE A 20 -1.77 5.32 16.56
N HIS A 21 -0.88 4.35 16.31
CA HIS A 21 0.46 4.59 15.78
C HIS A 21 0.66 3.92 14.43
N PHE A 22 1.30 4.65 13.51
CA PHE A 22 1.68 4.20 12.18
C PHE A 22 3.05 4.79 11.85
N ALA A 23 4.04 3.95 11.59
CA ALA A 23 5.42 4.39 11.37
C ALA A 23 6.12 3.53 10.33
N ALA A 24 7.06 4.14 9.61
CA ALA A 24 7.97 3.44 8.71
C ALA A 24 9.11 2.77 9.51
N VAL A 25 9.51 1.60 9.07
CA VAL A 25 10.55 0.74 9.63
C VAL A 25 11.48 0.36 8.48
N ALA A 26 12.66 0.97 8.45
CA ALA A 26 13.68 0.75 7.43
C ALA A 26 14.40 -0.60 7.63
N ALA A 27 15.20 -1.01 6.64
CA ALA A 27 15.94 -2.29 6.69
C ALA A 27 16.96 -2.37 7.84
N ASN A 28 17.53 -1.24 8.26
CA ASN A 28 18.50 -1.14 9.35
C ASN A 28 17.87 -0.76 10.70
N ASP A 29 16.54 -0.69 10.79
CA ASP A 29 15.84 -0.33 12.02
C ASP A 29 15.94 -1.46 13.05
N ALA A 30 16.13 -1.12 14.32
CA ALA A 30 16.19 -2.11 15.41
C ALA A 30 14.92 -2.96 15.54
N GLN A 31 13.76 -2.44 15.11
CA GLN A 31 12.48 -3.14 15.12
C GLN A 31 12.26 -4.02 13.89
N ARG A 32 13.14 -3.96 12.89
CA ARG A 32 12.96 -4.63 11.60
C ARG A 32 12.65 -6.11 11.74
N HIS A 33 13.49 -6.84 12.48
CA HIS A 33 13.32 -8.27 12.68
C HIS A 33 11.97 -8.62 13.34
N THR A 34 11.53 -7.82 14.31
CA THR A 34 10.22 -8.02 14.98
C THR A 34 9.06 -7.87 13.99
N VAL A 35 9.15 -6.91 13.08
CA VAL A 35 8.12 -6.61 12.07
C VAL A 35 8.11 -7.68 10.97
N GLU A 36 9.27 -8.12 10.50
CA GLU A 36 9.41 -9.22 9.55
C GLU A 36 8.89 -10.54 10.13
N HIS A 37 9.24 -10.85 11.37
CA HIS A 37 8.76 -12.04 12.06
C HIS A 37 7.23 -12.04 12.19
N PHE A 38 6.62 -10.89 12.45
CA PHE A 38 5.16 -10.76 12.45
C PHE A 38 4.57 -11.09 11.09
N ILE A 39 5.14 -10.57 9.99
CA ILE A 39 4.67 -10.89 8.63
C ILE A 39 4.81 -12.39 8.36
N HIS A 40 6.00 -12.96 8.62
CA HIS A 40 6.31 -14.38 8.43
C HIS A 40 5.28 -15.28 9.12
N GLN A 41 5.06 -15.07 10.43
CA GLN A 41 4.12 -15.87 11.21
C GLN A 41 2.69 -15.82 10.66
N GLN A 42 2.23 -14.66 10.19
CA GLN A 42 0.87 -14.56 9.68
C GLN A 42 0.73 -15.30 8.35
N PHE A 43 1.70 -15.17 7.45
CA PHE A 43 1.68 -15.87 6.16
C PHE A 43 1.78 -17.38 6.35
N ALA A 44 2.65 -17.86 7.24
CA ALA A 44 2.72 -19.27 7.63
C ALA A 44 1.37 -19.79 8.13
N ARG A 45 0.71 -19.06 9.03
CA ARG A 45 -0.61 -19.47 9.56
C ARG A 45 -1.74 -19.43 8.53
N SER A 46 -1.72 -18.46 7.62
CA SER A 46 -2.82 -18.22 6.69
C SER A 46 -2.75 -19.07 5.43
N TYR A 47 -1.53 -19.34 4.96
CA TYR A 47 -1.29 -19.96 3.66
C TYR A 47 -0.37 -21.17 3.72
N ASP A 48 0.14 -21.54 4.89
CA ASP A 48 1.25 -22.51 5.00
C ASP A 48 2.45 -22.09 4.16
N ALA A 49 2.75 -20.78 4.19
CA ALA A 49 3.79 -20.14 3.41
C ALA A 49 5.03 -19.84 4.28
N ASP A 50 6.22 -20.08 3.75
CA ASP A 50 7.51 -19.71 4.35
C ASP A 50 8.14 -18.59 3.51
N ILE A 51 7.68 -17.35 3.74
CA ILE A 51 8.17 -16.17 3.04
C ILE A 51 9.35 -15.54 3.78
N ARG A 52 10.52 -15.48 3.14
CA ARG A 52 11.77 -15.02 3.78
C ARG A 52 12.32 -13.72 3.22
N GLN A 53 11.73 -13.23 2.14
CA GLN A 53 12.05 -11.96 1.55
C GLN A 53 10.98 -10.94 1.97
N PHE A 54 11.39 -9.70 2.25
CA PHE A 54 10.50 -8.62 2.64
C PHE A 54 10.84 -7.35 1.88
N MET A 55 9.86 -6.46 1.73
CA MET A 55 10.06 -5.16 1.09
C MET A 55 11.06 -4.28 1.87
N PRO A 56 11.78 -3.37 1.19
CA PRO A 56 12.81 -2.52 1.80
C PRO A 56 12.25 -1.62 2.91
N THR A 57 11.02 -1.13 2.77
CA THR A 57 10.35 -0.32 3.79
C THR A 57 9.10 -1.04 4.27
N LEU A 58 8.99 -1.23 5.59
CA LEU A 58 7.80 -1.79 6.22
C LEU A 58 7.09 -0.68 6.99
N LEU A 59 5.77 -0.66 6.94
CA LEU A 59 4.93 0.28 7.69
C LEU A 59 4.21 -0.51 8.78
N ALA A 60 4.50 -0.19 10.03
CA ALA A 60 4.00 -0.89 11.20
C ALA A 60 2.89 -0.09 11.87
N GLN A 61 1.75 -0.74 12.08
CA GLN A 61 0.60 -0.18 12.79
C GLN A 61 0.50 -0.80 14.18
N ARG A 62 0.50 0.02 15.23
CA ARG A 62 0.42 -0.44 16.62
C ARG A 62 -0.86 0.04 17.32
N ASN A 63 -1.39 -0.82 18.19
CA ASN A 63 -2.52 -0.49 19.05
C ASN A 63 -2.08 0.38 20.25
N THR A 64 -3.04 0.78 21.08
CA THR A 64 -2.81 1.59 22.30
C THR A 64 -1.88 0.94 23.32
N CYS A 65 -1.69 -0.38 23.26
CA CYS A 65 -0.78 -1.13 24.12
C CYS A 65 0.61 -1.30 23.50
N GLY A 66 0.89 -0.68 22.34
CA GLY A 66 2.17 -0.79 21.63
C GLY A 66 2.36 -2.09 20.83
N GLN A 67 1.35 -2.96 20.79
CA GLN A 67 1.45 -4.24 20.08
C GLN A 67 1.20 -4.07 18.58
N LEU A 68 1.90 -4.84 17.75
CA LEU A 68 1.66 -4.89 16.30
C LEU A 68 0.24 -5.37 16.02
N SER A 69 -0.53 -4.51 15.36
CA SER A 69 -1.90 -4.79 14.92
C SER A 69 -1.96 -5.11 13.42
N ALA A 70 -1.08 -4.49 12.64
CA ALA A 70 -0.96 -4.68 11.21
C ALA A 70 0.42 -4.23 10.71
N VAL A 71 0.86 -4.80 9.60
CA VAL A 71 2.08 -4.44 8.89
C VAL A 71 1.81 -4.49 7.39
N VAL A 72 2.41 -3.58 6.64
CA VAL A 72 2.43 -3.61 5.17
C VAL A 72 3.80 -3.18 4.66
N GLY A 73 4.31 -3.85 3.63
CA GLY A 73 5.53 -3.45 2.95
C GLY A 73 5.24 -2.51 1.78
N ILE A 74 6.20 -1.63 1.49
CA ILE A 74 6.23 -0.80 0.29
C ILE A 74 7.61 -0.85 -0.39
N ARG A 75 7.62 -0.70 -1.71
CA ARG A 75 8.82 -0.40 -2.49
C ARG A 75 8.52 0.59 -3.61
N SER A 76 9.46 1.49 -3.84
CA SER A 76 9.36 2.50 -4.89
C SER A 76 9.82 1.91 -6.23
N ALA A 77 9.05 2.14 -7.29
CA ALA A 77 9.46 1.77 -8.64
C ALA A 77 10.63 2.63 -9.15
N ALA A 78 10.93 3.76 -8.49
CA ALA A 78 12.09 4.59 -8.79
C ALA A 78 13.42 3.86 -8.54
N ASN A 79 13.46 2.98 -7.54
CA ASN A 79 14.70 2.43 -7.01
C ASN A 79 14.96 1.00 -7.48
N GLU A 80 13.91 0.27 -7.88
CA GLU A 80 14.02 -1.14 -8.25
C GLU A 80 12.92 -1.59 -9.21
N LYS A 81 13.12 -2.77 -9.80
CA LYS A 81 12.06 -3.50 -10.49
C LYS A 81 11.01 -3.95 -9.47
N LEU A 82 9.73 -3.79 -9.81
CA LEU A 82 8.65 -4.24 -8.93
C LEU A 82 8.47 -5.75 -9.08
N PHE A 83 8.09 -6.42 -8.00
CA PHE A 83 7.84 -7.86 -8.04
C PHE A 83 6.61 -8.19 -8.87
N LEU A 84 5.57 -7.34 -8.85
CA LEU A 84 4.38 -7.55 -9.68
C LEU A 84 4.68 -7.48 -11.19
N GLU A 85 5.80 -6.87 -11.61
CA GLU A 85 6.23 -6.83 -13.01
C GLU A 85 6.63 -8.21 -13.53
N ASN A 86 6.76 -9.23 -12.67
CA ASN A 86 6.84 -10.62 -13.12
C ASN A 86 5.57 -11.07 -13.85
N TYR A 87 4.41 -10.50 -13.52
CA TYR A 87 3.12 -10.82 -14.13
C TYR A 87 2.79 -9.98 -15.36
N LEU A 88 3.64 -9.02 -15.70
CA LEU A 88 3.42 -8.07 -16.79
C LEU A 88 4.46 -8.26 -17.88
N ASP A 89 4.09 -7.99 -19.12
CA ASP A 89 5.00 -8.08 -20.27
C ASP A 89 5.82 -6.80 -20.47
N GLN A 90 5.45 -5.72 -19.77
CA GLN A 90 6.10 -4.41 -19.82
C GLN A 90 6.09 -3.76 -18.43
N PRO A 91 6.94 -2.74 -18.20
CA PRO A 91 6.97 -2.02 -16.93
C PRO A 91 5.61 -1.44 -16.55
N VAL A 92 5.31 -1.42 -15.25
CA VAL A 92 3.94 -1.16 -14.77
C VAL A 92 3.41 0.22 -15.15
N GLU A 93 4.27 1.24 -15.17
CA GLU A 93 3.91 2.61 -15.56
C GLU A 93 3.41 2.68 -17.00
N HIS A 94 4.00 1.88 -17.91
CA HIS A 94 3.55 1.78 -19.30
C HIS A 94 2.17 1.13 -19.38
N VAL A 95 1.93 0.07 -18.59
CA VAL A 95 0.62 -0.60 -18.53
C VAL A 95 -0.46 0.37 -18.05
N ILE A 96 -0.18 1.14 -17.00
CA ILE A 96 -1.13 2.12 -16.46
C ILE A 96 -1.35 3.26 -17.47
N THR A 97 -0.30 3.76 -18.14
CA THR A 97 -0.43 4.79 -19.16
C THR A 97 -1.31 4.37 -20.32
N GLN A 98 -1.10 3.17 -20.85
CA GLN A 98 -1.93 2.65 -21.94
C GLN A 98 -3.41 2.51 -21.56
N ARG A 99 -3.70 2.14 -20.30
CA ARG A 99 -5.08 1.94 -19.83
C ARG A 99 -5.81 3.23 -19.48
N THR A 100 -5.08 4.20 -18.96
CA THR A 100 -5.67 5.45 -18.45
C THR A 100 -5.61 6.59 -19.45
N GLY A 101 -4.79 6.46 -20.50
CA GLY A 101 -4.48 7.52 -21.45
C GLY A 101 -3.66 8.68 -20.84
N ARG A 102 -3.11 8.49 -19.63
CA ARG A 102 -2.32 9.50 -18.92
C ARG A 102 -0.89 9.04 -18.76
N THR A 103 0.07 9.91 -19.05
CA THR A 103 1.48 9.62 -18.79
C THR A 103 1.70 9.38 -17.30
N VAL A 104 2.27 8.22 -16.95
CA VAL A 104 2.61 7.83 -15.58
C VAL A 104 4.12 7.79 -15.47
N THR A 105 4.66 8.58 -14.56
CA THR A 105 6.10 8.57 -14.26
C THR A 105 6.42 7.44 -13.29
N ARG A 106 7.46 6.66 -13.58
CA ARG A 106 7.87 5.50 -12.77
C ARG A 106 8.11 5.87 -11.30
N ASN A 107 8.71 7.02 -11.01
CA ASN A 107 8.95 7.47 -9.63
C ASN A 107 7.67 7.81 -8.83
N LYS A 108 6.52 7.94 -9.50
CA LYS A 108 5.21 8.14 -8.87
C LYS A 108 4.45 6.84 -8.63
N VAL A 109 5.08 5.69 -8.90
CA VAL A 109 4.51 4.36 -8.69
C VAL A 109 5.16 3.68 -7.48
N VAL A 110 4.33 3.13 -6.60
CA VAL A 110 4.75 2.35 -5.43
C VAL A 110 4.08 0.99 -5.45
N GLU A 111 4.87 -0.07 -5.32
CA GLU A 111 4.32 -1.40 -5.05
C GLU A 111 4.10 -1.56 -3.55
N ILE A 112 2.94 -2.10 -3.22
CA ILE A 112 2.58 -2.48 -1.86
C ILE A 112 2.57 -4.01 -1.79
N GLY A 113 3.01 -4.58 -0.66
CA GLY A 113 3.17 -6.03 -0.45
C GLY A 113 3.22 -6.39 1.03
N ASN A 114 3.59 -7.63 1.37
CA ASN A 114 3.83 -8.10 2.74
C ASN A 114 2.72 -7.70 3.75
N LEU A 115 1.46 -7.70 3.32
CA LEU A 115 0.36 -7.24 4.16
C LEU A 115 -0.04 -8.32 5.16
N ALA A 116 0.14 -8.04 6.44
CA ALA A 116 -0.18 -8.93 7.55
C ALA A 116 -1.02 -8.19 8.59
N VAL A 117 -2.08 -8.81 9.11
CA VAL A 117 -2.95 -8.19 10.12
C VAL A 117 -3.25 -9.18 11.25
N ALA A 118 -3.22 -8.69 12.49
CA ALA A 118 -3.40 -9.54 13.66
C ALA A 118 -4.84 -10.03 13.83
N HIS A 119 -5.83 -9.31 13.29
CA HIS A 119 -7.25 -9.60 13.50
C HIS A 119 -8.09 -9.24 12.29
N ALA A 120 -9.22 -9.92 12.13
CA ALA A 120 -10.24 -9.54 11.16
C ALA A 120 -10.71 -8.09 11.40
N GLY A 121 -10.71 -7.28 10.33
CA GLY A 121 -11.02 -5.84 10.40
C GLY A 121 -9.81 -4.92 10.60
N GLY A 122 -8.63 -5.45 10.96
CA GLY A 122 -7.39 -4.66 11.03
C GLY A 122 -6.95 -4.10 9.67
N ALA A 123 -7.31 -4.81 8.58
CA ALA A 123 -7.03 -4.38 7.22
C ALA A 123 -7.71 -3.05 6.85
N HIS A 124 -8.90 -2.76 7.40
CA HIS A 124 -9.59 -1.49 7.13
C HIS A 124 -8.72 -0.32 7.62
N TRP A 125 -8.36 -0.32 8.90
CA TRP A 125 -7.54 0.76 9.49
C TRP A 125 -6.20 0.92 8.79
N LEU A 126 -5.58 -0.22 8.44
CA LEU A 126 -4.33 -0.24 7.71
C LEU A 126 -4.46 0.41 6.33
N ILE A 127 -5.50 0.07 5.57
CA ILE A 127 -5.74 0.63 4.24
C ILE A 127 -5.95 2.15 4.34
N MET A 128 -6.71 2.63 5.32
CA MET A 128 -6.91 4.07 5.53
C MET A 128 -5.58 4.79 5.84
N ALA A 129 -4.82 4.30 6.82
CA ALA A 129 -3.53 4.87 7.18
C ALA A 129 -2.56 4.85 5.99
N LEU A 130 -2.51 3.73 5.26
CA LEU A 130 -1.67 3.57 4.08
C LEU A 130 -2.04 4.56 2.96
N SER A 131 -3.33 4.77 2.68
CA SER A 131 -3.74 5.74 1.65
C SER A 131 -3.27 7.16 1.96
N VAL A 132 -3.40 7.58 3.23
CA VAL A 132 -2.93 8.90 3.68
C VAL A 132 -1.42 9.01 3.62
N PHE A 133 -0.73 7.98 4.09
CA PHE A 133 0.72 7.90 4.05
C PHE A 133 1.26 8.03 2.62
N LEU A 134 0.73 7.25 1.68
CA LEU A 134 1.19 7.25 0.29
C LEU A 134 0.90 8.57 -0.42
N TYR A 135 -0.23 9.20 -0.08
CA TYR A 135 -0.55 10.54 -0.56
C TYR A 135 0.43 11.59 -0.05
N ALA A 136 0.76 11.55 1.25
CA ALA A 136 1.73 12.45 1.87
C ALA A 136 3.15 12.25 1.34
N ALA A 137 3.52 11.01 0.99
CA ALA A 137 4.78 10.66 0.33
C ALA A 137 4.81 11.01 -1.17
N GLU A 138 3.77 11.65 -1.70
CA GLU A 138 3.67 12.14 -3.09
C GLU A 138 3.71 11.06 -4.18
N TYR A 139 3.31 9.83 -3.85
CA TYR A 139 3.02 8.81 -4.85
C TYR A 139 1.65 9.06 -5.50
N GLU A 140 1.52 8.72 -6.79
CA GLU A 140 0.26 8.86 -7.53
C GLU A 140 -0.45 7.52 -7.73
N TRP A 141 0.33 6.45 -7.91
CA TRP A 141 -0.18 5.12 -8.21
C TRP A 141 0.33 4.10 -7.21
N ALA A 142 -0.61 3.41 -6.58
CA ALA A 142 -0.36 2.23 -5.78
C ALA A 142 -0.64 0.99 -6.63
N VAL A 143 0.29 0.05 -6.67
CA VAL A 143 0.15 -1.21 -7.43
C VAL A 143 0.41 -2.40 -6.53
N PHE A 144 -0.34 -3.47 -6.73
CA PHE A 144 -0.25 -4.63 -5.87
C PHE A 144 -0.92 -5.87 -6.42
N THR A 145 -0.60 -7.03 -5.86
CA THR A 145 -1.24 -8.29 -6.21
C THR A 145 -2.11 -8.79 -5.07
N ALA A 146 -3.43 -8.93 -5.25
CA ALA A 146 -4.32 -9.33 -4.16
C ALA A 146 -5.36 -10.37 -4.55
N VAL A 147 -5.79 -11.14 -3.55
CA VAL A 147 -6.88 -12.11 -3.71
C VAL A 147 -8.25 -11.43 -3.67
N PRO A 148 -9.29 -12.06 -4.24
CA PRO A 148 -10.62 -11.45 -4.37
C PRO A 148 -11.22 -10.94 -3.06
N ARG A 149 -11.00 -11.65 -1.94
CA ARG A 149 -11.51 -11.26 -0.61
C ARG A 149 -10.97 -9.90 -0.18
N LEU A 150 -9.67 -9.63 -0.37
CA LEU A 150 -9.08 -8.35 -0.03
C LEU A 150 -9.53 -7.26 -0.99
N LEU A 151 -9.59 -7.56 -2.30
CA LEU A 151 -10.10 -6.60 -3.29
C LEU A 151 -11.52 -6.13 -2.95
N SER A 152 -12.37 -7.01 -2.39
CA SER A 152 -13.68 -6.63 -1.87
C SER A 152 -13.59 -5.58 -0.75
N THR A 153 -12.61 -5.70 0.16
CA THR A 153 -12.38 -4.69 1.21
C THR A 153 -12.01 -3.33 0.61
N PHE A 154 -11.11 -3.28 -0.37
CA PHE A 154 -10.77 -2.03 -1.06
C PHE A 154 -11.99 -1.39 -1.75
N ARG A 155 -12.82 -2.19 -2.43
CA ARG A 155 -14.05 -1.70 -3.10
C ARG A 155 -15.07 -1.16 -2.10
N LYS A 156 -15.26 -1.83 -0.96
CA LYS A 156 -16.15 -1.34 0.12
C LYS A 156 -15.69 -0.01 0.72
N LEU A 157 -14.40 0.30 0.63
CA LEU A 157 -13.81 1.58 1.04
C LEU A 157 -13.84 2.63 -0.08
N GLY A 158 -14.42 2.34 -1.25
CA GLY A 158 -14.50 3.26 -2.39
C GLY A 158 -13.20 3.41 -3.18
N LEU A 159 -12.19 2.58 -2.92
CA LEU A 159 -10.84 2.72 -3.51
C LEU A 159 -10.69 2.13 -4.93
N ASN A 160 -11.72 1.42 -5.42
CA ASN A 160 -11.86 0.92 -6.79
C ASN A 160 -10.55 0.42 -7.47
N PRO A 161 -9.99 -0.73 -7.05
CA PRO A 161 -8.82 -1.31 -7.70
C PRO A 161 -9.11 -1.73 -9.14
N GLU A 162 -8.23 -1.33 -10.05
CA GLU A 162 -8.29 -1.65 -11.49
C GLU A 162 -7.42 -2.87 -11.81
N PRO A 163 -7.97 -4.00 -12.28
CA PRO A 163 -7.21 -5.21 -12.60
C PRO A 163 -6.21 -5.00 -13.73
N LEU A 164 -4.92 -5.24 -13.50
CA LEU A 164 -3.83 -5.18 -14.48
C LEU A 164 -3.56 -6.55 -15.12
N ALA A 165 -3.39 -7.60 -14.32
CA ALA A 165 -3.07 -8.93 -14.82
C ALA A 165 -3.45 -10.01 -13.81
N ILE A 166 -3.65 -11.24 -14.28
CA ILE A 166 -3.72 -12.42 -13.41
C ILE A 166 -2.31 -12.65 -12.86
N ALA A 167 -2.19 -12.89 -11.55
CA ALA A 167 -0.90 -13.20 -10.95
C ALA A 167 -0.60 -14.71 -11.11
N ASP A 168 -0.15 -15.06 -12.30
CA ASP A 168 0.27 -16.43 -12.62
C ASP A 168 1.61 -16.76 -11.96
N LYS A 169 1.61 -17.77 -11.08
CA LYS A 169 2.80 -18.27 -10.39
C LYS A 169 3.88 -18.75 -11.36
N SER A 170 3.50 -19.26 -12.54
CA SER A 170 4.45 -19.77 -13.53
C SER A 170 5.41 -18.70 -14.07
N ARG A 171 5.03 -17.41 -13.95
CA ARG A 171 5.83 -16.26 -14.39
C ARG A 171 6.88 -15.81 -13.37
N ILE A 172 6.90 -16.41 -12.18
CA ILE A 172 7.86 -16.05 -11.13
C ILE A 172 9.13 -16.86 -11.33
N THR A 173 10.24 -16.17 -11.59
CA THR A 173 11.54 -16.79 -11.80
C THR A 173 12.30 -17.06 -10.49
N ASP A 174 11.92 -16.41 -9.39
CA ASP A 174 12.54 -16.57 -8.07
C ASP A 174 11.86 -17.73 -7.30
N ALA A 175 12.57 -18.87 -7.24
CA ALA A 175 12.08 -20.10 -6.63
C ALA A 175 12.21 -20.14 -5.10
N ASP A 176 12.90 -19.16 -4.48
CA ASP A 176 13.27 -19.24 -3.06
C ASP A 176 12.10 -18.96 -2.11
N GLN A 177 11.01 -18.36 -2.60
CA GLN A 177 9.84 -18.06 -1.78
C GLN A 177 8.79 -19.17 -1.84
N GLN A 178 8.54 -19.78 -0.67
CA GLN A 178 7.50 -20.79 -0.52
C GLN A 178 6.17 -20.13 -0.22
N TRP A 179 5.40 -19.86 -1.26
CA TRP A 179 4.10 -19.18 -1.15
C TRP A 179 2.95 -20.05 -0.60
N GLY A 180 3.21 -21.33 -0.29
CA GLY A 180 2.19 -22.27 0.17
C GLY A 180 0.95 -22.28 -0.75
N SER A 181 -0.22 -22.18 -0.14
CA SER A 181 -1.53 -22.11 -0.80
C SER A 181 -1.91 -20.73 -1.34
N TYR A 182 -1.04 -19.71 -1.27
CA TYR A 182 -1.38 -18.33 -1.67
C TYR A 182 -1.95 -18.25 -3.09
N TYR A 183 -1.26 -18.80 -4.10
CA TYR A 183 -1.68 -18.69 -5.50
C TYR A 183 -2.93 -19.52 -5.83
N ALA A 184 -3.30 -20.50 -4.98
CA ALA A 184 -4.57 -21.21 -5.12
C ALA A 184 -5.79 -20.30 -4.88
N ASN A 185 -5.58 -19.10 -4.33
CA ASN A 185 -6.64 -18.12 -4.06
C ASN A 185 -6.85 -17.12 -5.22
N ASN A 186 -6.38 -17.44 -6.44
CA ASN A 186 -6.56 -16.63 -7.66
C ASN A 186 -6.21 -15.14 -7.49
N PRO A 187 -4.97 -14.82 -7.08
CA PRO A 187 -4.53 -13.45 -6.92
C PRO A 187 -4.50 -12.70 -8.27
N ILE A 188 -4.74 -11.39 -8.21
CA ILE A 188 -4.78 -10.48 -9.37
C ILE A 188 -3.90 -9.27 -9.08
N ALA A 189 -3.02 -8.91 -10.01
CA ALA A 189 -2.29 -7.65 -10.01
C ALA A 189 -3.25 -6.50 -10.36
N VAL A 190 -3.26 -5.44 -9.58
CA VAL A 190 -4.16 -4.29 -9.70
C VAL A 190 -3.41 -2.97 -9.51
N SER A 191 -4.00 -1.87 -9.98
CA SER A 191 -3.59 -0.50 -9.68
C SER A 191 -4.70 0.28 -8.97
N ILE A 192 -4.31 1.29 -8.18
CA ILE A 192 -5.18 2.29 -7.57
C ILE A 192 -4.54 3.67 -7.76
N HIS A 193 -5.34 4.64 -8.18
CA HIS A 193 -4.94 6.05 -8.16
C HIS A 193 -5.11 6.62 -6.74
N ILE A 194 -3.99 6.97 -6.09
CA ILE A 194 -3.93 7.31 -4.66
C ILE A 194 -4.79 8.52 -4.32
N ARG A 195 -4.66 9.63 -5.07
CA ARG A 195 -5.47 10.86 -4.83
C ARG A 195 -6.97 10.60 -4.87
N ARG A 196 -7.45 9.82 -5.85
CA ARG A 196 -8.87 9.43 -5.96
C ARG A 196 -9.29 8.59 -4.75
N GLY A 197 -8.44 7.65 -4.35
CA GLY A 197 -8.66 6.83 -3.17
C GLY A 197 -8.78 7.63 -1.87
N VAL A 198 -7.87 8.56 -1.62
CA VAL A 198 -7.91 9.43 -0.44
C VAL A 198 -9.18 10.30 -0.43
N ALA A 199 -9.56 10.87 -1.56
CA ALA A 199 -10.81 11.65 -1.66
C ALA A 199 -12.06 10.80 -1.32
N ALA A 200 -12.11 9.55 -1.79
CA ALA A 200 -13.19 8.62 -1.46
C ALA A 200 -13.25 8.29 0.04
N LEU A 201 -12.10 8.07 0.67
CA LEU A 201 -12.00 7.83 2.11
C LEU A 201 -12.45 9.07 2.91
N GLN A 202 -12.02 10.27 2.52
CA GLN A 202 -12.44 11.51 3.18
C GLN A 202 -13.95 11.71 3.11
N ALA A 203 -14.55 11.47 1.94
CA ALA A 203 -16.00 11.56 1.78
C ALA A 203 -16.73 10.55 2.69
N ALA A 204 -16.25 9.31 2.77
CA ALA A 204 -16.81 8.29 3.65
C ALA A 204 -16.71 8.68 5.14
N LEU A 205 -15.55 9.21 5.55
CA LEU A 205 -15.33 9.68 6.92
C LEU A 205 -16.26 10.83 7.32
N LEU A 206 -16.45 11.80 6.42
CA LEU A 206 -17.40 12.90 6.63
C LEU A 206 -18.82 12.36 6.82
N LEU A 207 -19.25 11.40 5.99
CA LEU A 207 -20.58 10.78 6.13
C LEU A 207 -20.74 10.02 7.45
N GLU A 208 -19.71 9.31 7.92
CA GLU A 208 -19.75 8.63 9.23
C GLU A 208 -19.88 9.62 10.39
N GLN A 209 -19.20 10.77 10.35
CA GLN A 209 -19.31 11.82 11.37
C GLN A 209 -20.73 12.32 11.54
N PHE A 210 -21.46 12.53 10.43
CA PHE A 210 -22.84 12.99 10.48
C PHE A 210 -23.82 11.93 11.01
N GLN A 211 -23.46 10.64 10.92
CA GLN A 211 -24.35 9.54 11.28
C GLN A 211 -24.16 9.01 12.71
N HIS A 212 -22.94 9.08 13.27
CA HIS A 212 -22.63 8.44 14.56
C HIS A 212 -21.97 9.39 15.56
N ASN A 213 -22.66 9.67 16.67
CA ASN A 213 -22.16 10.44 17.81
C ASN A 213 -21.16 9.62 18.67
N THR A 214 -19.99 9.24 18.11
CA THR A 214 -18.95 8.47 18.81
C THR A 214 -17.60 9.19 18.85
N GLN A 215 -17.49 10.16 19.77
CA GLN A 215 -16.31 11.01 20.02
C GLN A 215 -14.97 10.24 20.03
N GLN A 216 -14.92 9.09 20.72
CA GLN A 216 -13.69 8.33 20.94
C GLN A 216 -13.16 7.65 19.67
N ARG A 217 -14.07 7.14 18.81
CA ARG A 217 -13.69 6.51 17.56
C ARG A 217 -13.08 7.56 16.65
N TYR A 218 -13.76 8.70 16.50
CA TYR A 218 -13.31 9.83 15.70
C TYR A 218 -11.92 10.34 16.07
N GLN A 219 -11.66 10.58 17.36
CA GLN A 219 -10.35 11.02 17.85
C GLN A 219 -9.22 10.05 17.47
N SER A 220 -9.47 8.75 17.62
CA SER A 220 -8.48 7.73 17.27
C SER A 220 -8.21 7.69 15.76
N GLN A 221 -9.23 7.91 14.92
CA GLN A 221 -9.04 7.99 13.46
C GLN A 221 -8.21 9.22 13.08
N GLN A 222 -8.49 10.39 13.69
CA GLN A 222 -7.73 11.61 13.46
C GLN A 222 -6.26 11.45 13.86
N GLN A 223 -6.00 10.84 15.02
CA GLN A 223 -4.63 10.58 15.46
C GLN A 223 -3.90 9.65 14.49
N LEU A 224 -4.54 8.56 14.06
CA LEU A 224 -3.96 7.65 13.06
C LEU A 224 -3.70 8.36 11.73
N TRP A 225 -4.62 9.21 11.28
CA TRP A 225 -4.47 10.02 10.08
C TRP A 225 -3.25 10.94 10.17
N ASN A 226 -3.12 11.70 11.25
CA ASN A 226 -2.02 12.63 11.46
C ASN A 226 -0.67 11.90 11.52
N ASN A 227 -0.61 10.78 12.24
CA ASN A 227 0.60 9.95 12.30
C ASN A 227 0.98 9.39 10.92
N ALA A 228 0.00 8.88 10.16
CA ALA A 228 0.25 8.36 8.82
C ALA A 228 0.71 9.44 7.84
N TYR A 229 0.10 10.63 7.89
CA TYR A 229 0.50 11.77 7.07
C TYR A 229 1.92 12.24 7.40
N ALA A 230 2.24 12.41 8.68
CA ALA A 230 3.57 12.81 9.12
C ALA A 230 4.63 11.78 8.71
N ALA A 231 4.36 10.48 8.91
CA ALA A 231 5.24 9.41 8.49
C ALA A 231 5.47 9.42 6.96
N GLY A 232 4.44 9.72 6.16
CA GLY A 232 4.56 9.82 4.70
C GLY A 232 5.42 11.00 4.25
N LYS A 233 5.28 12.17 4.91
CA LYS A 233 6.15 13.34 4.66
C LYS A 233 7.62 13.10 5.04
N SER A 234 7.88 12.12 5.90
CA SER A 234 9.21 11.81 6.43
C SER A 234 10.01 10.87 5.52
N ILE A 235 9.36 10.23 4.56
CA ILE A 235 10.07 9.42 3.56
C ILE A 235 10.65 10.36 2.51
N GLU A 236 11.96 10.24 2.27
CA GLU A 236 12.60 10.85 1.11
C GLU A 236 12.02 10.23 -0.17
N THR A 237 11.09 10.95 -0.81
CA THR A 237 10.79 10.73 -2.22
C THR A 237 11.93 11.35 -3.04
N PRO A 238 12.46 10.69 -4.09
CA PRO A 238 13.43 11.34 -4.98
C PRO A 238 12.82 12.67 -5.44
N PRO A 239 13.56 13.79 -5.37
CA PRO A 239 13.03 15.09 -5.74
C PRO A 239 12.46 15.03 -7.15
N LEU A 240 11.30 15.64 -7.36
CA LEU A 240 10.82 15.99 -8.68
C LEU A 240 11.94 16.77 -9.37
N GLN A 241 12.68 16.13 -10.29
CA GLN A 241 13.33 16.87 -11.35
C GLN A 241 12.18 17.47 -12.15
N LEU A 242 11.79 18.68 -11.76
CA LEU A 242 11.04 19.58 -12.60
C LEU A 242 11.80 19.63 -13.92
N ALA A 243 11.23 19.03 -14.96
CA ALA A 243 11.56 19.44 -16.31
C ALA A 243 11.33 20.95 -16.34
N LEU A 244 12.41 21.70 -16.31
CA LEU A 244 12.38 23.11 -16.68
C LEU A 244 11.90 23.12 -18.12
N GLU A 245 10.61 23.33 -18.32
CA GLU A 245 10.12 23.88 -19.57
C GLU A 245 10.76 25.27 -19.68
N GLU A 246 11.87 25.35 -20.41
CA GLU A 246 12.42 26.59 -20.94
C GLU A 246 11.28 27.29 -21.72
N PRO A 247 10.85 28.49 -21.31
CA PRO A 247 9.84 29.23 -22.07
C PRO A 247 10.45 29.65 -23.40
N TYR A 248 9.89 29.13 -24.49
CA TYR A 248 10.04 29.70 -25.82
C TYR A 248 9.59 31.17 -25.80
N GLN A 249 10.52 32.09 -25.63
CA GLN A 249 10.37 33.49 -26.02
C GLN A 249 11.71 34.10 -26.43
N THR A 250 11.94 34.24 -27.74
CA THR A 250 12.28 35.56 -28.32
C THR A 250 11.80 35.63 -29.78
N LEU A 251 10.66 36.28 -29.95
CA LEU A 251 10.30 37.30 -30.95
C LEU A 251 10.88 37.23 -32.38
N HIS A 252 9.95 37.24 -33.34
CA HIS A 252 10.13 37.89 -34.65
C HIS A 252 10.48 39.38 -34.48
N ALA A 253 11.50 39.87 -35.20
CA ALA A 253 11.49 41.12 -35.98
C ALA A 253 12.86 41.42 -36.62
N GLY A 254 12.86 41.76 -37.92
CA GLY A 254 13.74 42.81 -38.47
C GLY A 254 14.86 42.41 -39.44
N ALA A 255 14.55 42.49 -40.74
CA ALA A 255 15.34 43.05 -41.84
C ALA A 255 16.89 43.04 -41.78
N LEU A 256 17.54 42.37 -42.73
CA LEU A 256 17.95 42.91 -44.05
C LEU A 256 18.41 41.76 -44.95
#